data_AF-A0A8X8Z3S8-F1
#
_entry.id   AF-A0A8X8Z3S8-F1
#
_cell.length_a   1.000
_cell.length_b   1.000
_cell.length_c   1.000
_cell.angle_alpha   90.00
_cell.angle_beta   90.00
_cell.angle_gamma   90.00
#
_symmetry.space_group_name_H-M   'P 1'
#
loop_
_entity.id
_entity.type
_entity.pdbx_description
1 polymer ?
#
loop_
_entity_poly.entity_id
_entity_poly.type
_entity_poly.pdbx_seq_one_letter_code
_entity_poly.pdbx_strand_id
1 'polypeptide(L)'
;MKVYAEVSIIGEDTSTRTTVDTDGETNPRWNFPLEYTFEEAFLQNPGLVVGVKLYCERTLGNRYIGEVNISVKGLFDYGPRVENVLTYTVDGTEGGKLNILYSFGNKFLAPKPSLGKKVLDAGLKVMVQGTLSYLNGDFQDL
;
A
#
# COMPACT_ATOMS: atom_id res chain seq x y z
N MET A 1 -16.62 12.95 8.19
CA MET A 1 -15.48 13.73 7.68
C MET A 1 -15.28 13.38 6.21
N LYS A 2 -14.62 14.22 5.42
CA LYS A 2 -14.30 13.91 4.02
C LYS A 2 -12.88 13.34 3.94
N VAL A 3 -12.70 12.03 4.08
CA VAL A 3 -11.36 11.45 4.30
C VAL A 3 -10.85 10.75 3.04
N TYR A 4 -9.58 10.89 2.73
CA TYR A 4 -8.88 10.12 1.70
C TYR A 4 -7.53 9.61 2.21
N ALA A 5 -7.00 8.57 1.57
CA ALA A 5 -5.66 8.08 1.81
C ALA A 5 -4.73 8.47 0.65
N GLU A 6 -3.48 8.76 0.99
CA GLU A 6 -2.37 8.87 0.04
C GLU A 6 -1.39 7.73 0.34
N VAL A 7 -1.13 6.92 -0.67
CA VAL A 7 -0.32 5.71 -0.57
C VAL A 7 0.97 5.93 -1.34
N SER A 8 2.11 5.72 -0.70
CA SER A 8 3.41 5.78 -1.36
C SER A 8 4.25 4.56 -1.01
N ILE A 9 5.11 4.15 -1.93
CA ILE A 9 6.16 3.18 -1.65
C ILE A 9 7.39 3.99 -1.23
N ILE A 10 7.85 3.82 0.00
CA ILE A 10 9.02 4.53 0.51
C ILE A 10 10.24 4.12 -0.31
N GLY A 11 10.84 5.08 -1.00
CA GLY A 11 11.93 4.86 -1.97
C GLY A 11 11.52 5.10 -3.42
N GLU A 12 10.23 5.32 -3.70
CA GLU A 12 9.71 5.79 -4.98
C GLU A 12 9.13 7.20 -4.85
N ASP A 13 9.32 8.02 -5.88
CA ASP A 13 8.85 9.42 -5.91
C ASP A 13 7.34 9.54 -6.23
N THR A 14 6.64 8.41 -6.36
CA THR A 14 5.24 8.37 -6.77
C THR A 14 4.31 7.97 -5.62
N SER A 15 3.28 8.78 -5.39
CA SER A 15 2.15 8.45 -4.52
C SER A 15 0.86 8.33 -5.32
N THR A 16 -0.07 7.52 -4.81
CA THR A 16 -1.42 7.34 -5.37
C THR A 16 -2.45 7.74 -4.32
N ARG A 17 -3.46 8.50 -4.72
CA ARG A 17 -4.51 9.01 -3.82
C ARG A 17 -5.81 8.25 -4.06
N THR A 18 -6.49 7.86 -2.98
CA THR A 18 -7.85 7.31 -3.07
C THR A 18 -8.88 8.39 -3.41
N THR A 19 -10.08 7.96 -3.79
CA THR A 19 -11.24 8.87 -3.74
C THR A 19 -11.50 9.32 -2.31
N VAL A 20 -12.18 10.46 -2.18
CA VAL A 20 -12.64 10.96 -0.87
C VAL A 20 -13.88 10.17 -0.47
N ASP A 21 -13.85 9.60 0.73
CA ASP A 21 -15.04 9.07 1.38
C ASP A 21 -15.83 10.24 1.99
N THR A 22 -17.10 10.34 1.64
CA THR A 22 -18.01 11.39 2.15
C THR A 22 -19.01 10.85 3.17
N ASP A 23 -19.14 9.53 3.28
CA ASP A 23 -20.30 8.90 3.91
C ASP A 23 -19.91 8.13 5.18
N GLY A 24 -18.69 7.60 5.26
CA GLY A 24 -18.20 6.81 6.40
C GLY A 24 -17.95 7.60 7.69
N GLU A 25 -18.15 8.92 7.68
CA GLU A 25 -17.97 9.82 8.82
C GLU A 25 -16.61 9.73 9.53
N THR A 26 -16.51 8.98 10.63
CA THR A 26 -15.29 8.70 11.41
C THR A 26 -14.71 7.31 11.12
N ASN A 27 -15.38 6.52 10.30
CA ASN A 27 -15.00 5.19 9.85
C ASN A 27 -14.98 5.15 8.30
N PRO A 28 -14.05 5.91 7.69
CA PRO A 28 -14.01 6.06 6.24
C PRO A 28 -13.66 4.76 5.52
N ARG A 29 -14.12 4.63 4.27
CA ARG A 29 -14.04 3.39 3.48
C ARG A 29 -13.56 3.68 2.07
N TRP A 30 -12.56 2.94 1.61
CA TRP A 30 -12.00 3.11 0.27
C TRP A 30 -11.81 1.76 -0.40
N ASN A 31 -12.73 1.34 -1.26
CA ASN A 31 -12.53 0.17 -2.12
C ASN A 31 -11.55 0.52 -3.25
N PHE A 32 -10.29 0.74 -2.87
CA PHE A 32 -9.23 1.22 -3.73
C PHE A 32 -8.15 0.14 -3.87
N PRO A 33 -8.21 -0.69 -4.93
CA PRO A 33 -7.16 -1.65 -5.20
C PRO A 33 -5.92 -0.91 -5.71
N LEU A 34 -4.80 -1.14 -5.05
CA LEU A 34 -3.48 -0.73 -5.48
C LEU A 34 -2.69 -1.97 -5.90
N GLU A 35 -2.28 -2.00 -7.16
CA GLU A 35 -1.35 -3.01 -7.66
C GLU A 35 0.07 -2.47 -7.57
N TYR A 36 0.98 -3.31 -7.07
CA TYR A 36 2.39 -2.98 -6.95
C TYR A 36 3.24 -4.14 -7.47
N THR A 37 4.39 -3.79 -8.03
CA THR A 37 5.37 -4.77 -8.51
C THR A 37 6.73 -4.38 -7.98
N PHE A 38 7.43 -5.31 -7.35
CA PHE A 38 8.78 -5.10 -6.84
C PHE A 38 9.67 -6.28 -7.19
N GLU A 39 10.98 -6.07 -7.24
CA GLU A 39 11.95 -7.14 -7.44
C GLU A 39 11.91 -8.09 -6.24
N GLU A 40 11.95 -9.40 -6.48
CA GLU A 40 11.98 -10.42 -5.44
C GLU A 40 13.11 -10.20 -4.43
N ALA A 41 14.24 -9.65 -4.88
CA ALA A 41 15.37 -9.29 -4.02
C ALA A 41 14.98 -8.33 -2.89
N PHE A 42 13.98 -7.46 -3.09
CA PHE A 42 13.49 -6.55 -2.05
C PHE A 42 12.73 -7.27 -0.95
N LEU A 43 12.23 -8.49 -1.17
CA LEU A 43 11.65 -9.31 -0.09
C LEU A 43 12.70 -9.76 0.93
N GLN A 44 13.98 -9.72 0.55
CA GLN A 44 15.08 -9.96 1.48
C GLN A 44 15.51 -8.69 2.21
N ASN A 45 15.01 -7.52 1.80
CA ASN A 45 15.34 -6.24 2.38
C ASN A 45 14.20 -5.73 3.29
N PRO A 46 14.43 -5.53 4.60
CA PRO A 46 13.40 -5.01 5.51
C PRO A 46 12.97 -3.56 5.20
N GLY A 47 13.71 -2.84 4.35
CA GLY A 47 13.51 -1.42 4.09
C GLY A 47 12.37 -1.05 3.13
N LEU A 48 11.76 -2.01 2.41
CA LEU A 48 10.63 -1.70 1.53
C LEU A 48 9.34 -1.54 2.34
N VAL A 49 8.85 -0.31 2.40
CA VAL A 49 7.69 0.08 3.21
C VAL A 49 6.65 0.79 2.34
N VAL A 50 5.39 0.44 2.53
CA VAL A 50 4.25 1.19 1.98
C VAL A 50 3.76 2.15 3.06
N GLY A 51 3.91 3.45 2.81
CA GLY A 51 3.37 4.51 3.65
C GLY A 51 1.94 4.83 3.25
N VAL A 52 1.05 4.93 4.23
CA VAL A 52 -0.37 5.27 4.02
C VAL A 52 -0.70 6.45 4.91
N LYS A 53 -0.90 7.62 4.31
CA LYS A 53 -1.23 8.86 5.02
C LYS A 53 -2.71 9.19 4.85
N LEU A 54 -3.38 9.50 5.95
CA LEU A 54 -4.80 9.84 5.96
C LEU A 54 -4.98 11.36 6.05
N TYR A 55 -5.88 11.89 5.23
CA TYR A 55 -6.18 13.31 5.16
C TYR A 55 -7.68 13.56 5.17
N CYS A 56 -8.12 14.58 5.90
CA CYS A 56 -9.46 15.14 5.81
C CYS A 56 -9.46 16.32 4.84
N GLU A 57 -10.20 16.22 3.75
CA GLU A 57 -10.48 17.31 2.84
C GLU A 57 -11.34 18.39 3.53
N ARG A 58 -10.92 19.65 3.41
CA ARG A 58 -11.61 20.82 3.99
C ARG A 58 -11.47 21.99 3.04
N THR A 59 -12.37 22.96 3.16
CA THR A 59 -12.37 24.18 2.33
C THR A 59 -11.08 24.99 2.47
N LEU A 60 -10.49 25.02 3.67
CA LEU A 60 -9.26 25.76 3.98
C LEU A 60 -8.06 24.81 4.14
N GLY A 61 -7.83 24.00 3.11
CA GLY A 61 -6.68 23.09 3.04
C GLY A 61 -6.93 21.74 3.70
N ASN A 62 -6.33 20.71 3.13
CA ASN A 62 -6.48 19.35 3.61
C ASN A 62 -5.75 19.19 4.94
N ARG A 63 -6.40 18.57 5.92
CA ARG A 63 -5.84 18.31 7.25
C ARG A 63 -5.26 16.90 7.28
N TYR A 64 -3.99 16.77 7.61
CA TYR A 64 -3.40 15.49 7.98
C TYR A 64 -4.05 14.92 9.25
N ILE A 65 -4.35 13.63 9.24
CA ILE A 65 -4.97 12.90 10.35
C ILE A 65 -3.94 12.01 11.05
N GLY A 66 -3.20 11.23 10.27
CA GLY A 66 -2.32 10.18 10.78
C GLY A 66 -1.80 9.29 9.66
N GLU A 67 -0.98 8.31 10.01
CA GLU A 67 -0.35 7.42 9.02
C GLU A 67 -0.12 5.99 9.52
N VAL A 68 0.12 5.10 8.57
CA VAL A 68 0.55 3.72 8.81
C VAL A 68 1.71 3.41 7.88
N ASN A 69 2.76 2.78 8.42
CA ASN A 69 3.89 2.27 7.67
C ASN A 69 3.87 0.74 7.64
N ILE A 70 3.71 0.17 6.45
CA ILE A 70 3.50 -1.27 6.25
C ILE A 70 4.74 -1.89 5.62
N SER A 71 5.39 -2.84 6.30
CA SER A 71 6.53 -3.58 5.74
C SER A 71 6.05 -4.59 4.69
N VAL A 72 6.50 -4.43 3.44
CA VAL A 72 6.18 -5.39 2.36
C VAL A 72 6.75 -6.77 2.67
N LYS A 73 7.96 -6.82 3.25
CA LYS A 73 8.54 -8.08 3.75
C LYS A 73 7.65 -8.71 4.81
N GLY A 74 7.17 -7.93 5.77
CA GLY A 74 6.26 -8.42 6.82
C GLY A 74 4.97 -9.03 6.24
N LEU A 75 4.37 -8.37 5.25
CA LEU A 75 3.21 -8.91 4.54
C LEU A 75 3.54 -10.24 3.84
N PHE A 76 4.70 -10.31 3.19
CA PHE A 76 5.14 -11.51 2.46
C PHE A 76 5.43 -12.69 3.38
N ASP A 77 6.13 -12.45 4.50
CA ASP A 77 6.44 -13.47 5.51
C ASP A 77 5.16 -14.03 6.16
N TYR A 78 4.12 -13.20 6.31
CA TYR A 78 2.87 -13.61 6.93
C TYR A 78 2.08 -14.63 6.10
N GLY A 79 2.11 -14.55 4.76
CA GLY A 79 1.47 -15.56 3.92
C GLY A 79 1.15 -15.09 2.49
N PRO A 80 1.92 -15.50 1.48
CA PRO A 80 1.80 -14.92 0.13
C PRO A 80 0.72 -15.55 -0.76
N ARG A 81 -0.12 -16.46 -0.26
CA ARG A 81 -0.96 -17.33 -1.12
C ARG A 81 -2.47 -17.26 -0.89
N VAL A 82 -2.92 -16.44 0.07
CA VAL A 82 -4.34 -16.26 0.38
C VAL A 82 -4.58 -14.77 0.62
N GLU A 83 -5.76 -14.27 0.30
CA GLU A 83 -6.18 -12.95 0.73
C GLU A 83 -6.14 -12.86 2.25
N ASN A 84 -5.34 -11.92 2.75
CA ASN A 84 -5.15 -11.70 4.17
C ASN A 84 -5.67 -10.34 4.55
N VAL A 85 -6.25 -10.27 5.74
CA VAL A 85 -6.76 -9.04 6.30
C VAL A 85 -5.96 -8.68 7.56
N LEU A 86 -5.39 -7.49 7.59
CA LEU A 86 -4.60 -7.00 8.72
C LEU A 86 -5.13 -5.66 9.21
N THR A 87 -5.03 -5.46 10.52
CA THR A 87 -5.35 -4.19 11.19
C THR A 87 -4.07 -3.53 11.69
N TYR A 88 -3.92 -2.25 11.38
CA TYR A 88 -2.85 -1.41 11.88
C TYR A 88 -3.42 -0.29 12.73
N THR A 89 -2.70 0.08 13.78
CA THR A 89 -2.97 1.33 14.50
C THR A 89 -2.49 2.50 13.65
N VAL A 90 -3.29 3.56 13.56
CA VAL A 90 -2.97 4.77 12.84
C VAL A 90 -2.22 5.72 13.77
N ASP A 91 -0.94 5.94 13.47
CA ASP A 91 -0.09 6.87 14.21
C ASP A 91 -0.61 8.30 14.06
N GLY A 92 -0.50 9.09 15.13
CA GLY A 92 -1.05 10.45 15.18
C GLY A 92 -2.53 10.53 15.57
N THR A 93 -3.18 9.39 15.85
CA THR A 93 -4.56 9.32 16.34
C THR A 93 -4.64 8.70 17.74
N GLU A 94 -5.77 8.88 18.43
CA GLU A 94 -6.05 8.24 19.73
C GLU A 94 -6.50 6.77 19.54
N GLY A 95 -5.65 5.93 18.92
CA GLY A 95 -5.93 4.51 18.72
C GLY A 95 -6.83 4.18 17.53
N GLY A 96 -6.92 5.07 16.54
CA GLY A 96 -7.58 4.79 15.27
C GLY A 96 -6.97 3.58 14.58
N LYS A 97 -7.77 2.89 13.76
CA LYS A 97 -7.38 1.65 13.09
C LYS A 97 -7.54 1.77 11.58
N LEU A 98 -6.65 1.11 10.84
CA LEU A 98 -6.72 0.94 9.40
C LEU A 98 -6.70 -0.55 9.07
N ASN A 99 -7.70 -0.99 8.34
CA ASN A 99 -7.80 -2.36 7.85
C ASN A 99 -7.33 -2.44 6.40
N ILE A 100 -6.51 -3.44 6.09
CA ILE A 100 -6.05 -3.71 4.73
C ILE A 100 -6.38 -5.14 4.34
N LEU A 101 -6.81 -5.33 3.09
CA LEU A 101 -6.75 -6.59 2.37
C LEU A 101 -5.49 -6.61 1.54
N TYR A 102 -4.77 -7.71 1.55
CA TYR A 102 -3.66 -7.86 0.63
C TYR A 102 -3.51 -9.30 0.14
N SER A 103 -2.87 -9.42 -1.02
CA SER A 103 -2.46 -10.68 -1.59
C SER A 103 -1.17 -10.49 -2.39
N PHE A 104 -0.40 -11.57 -2.51
CA PHE A 104 0.72 -11.64 -3.45
C PHE A 104 0.36 -12.59 -4.58
N GLY A 105 0.63 -12.15 -5.80
CA GLY A 105 0.38 -12.90 -7.02
C GLY A 105 1.59 -13.71 -7.47
N ASN A 106 1.57 -14.04 -8.75
CA ASN A 106 2.64 -14.82 -9.38
C ASN A 106 3.94 -14.04 -9.48
N LYS A 107 5.05 -14.77 -9.38
CA LYS A 107 6.36 -14.26 -9.74
C LYS A 107 6.51 -14.30 -11.25
N PHE A 108 7.09 -13.26 -11.84
CA PHE A 108 7.37 -13.23 -13.27
C PHE A 108 8.74 -12.63 -13.55
N LEU A 109 9.25 -12.86 -14.76
CA LEU A 109 10.55 -12.39 -15.16
C LEU A 109 10.40 -11.11 -16.00
N ALA A 110 11.02 -10.02 -15.58
CA ALA A 110 11.00 -8.74 -16.29
C ALA A 110 12.39 -8.35 -16.81
N PRO A 111 12.49 -7.82 -18.04
CA PRO A 111 13.73 -7.22 -18.53
C PRO A 111 14.15 -6.06 -17.62
N LYS A 112 15.43 -5.98 -17.26
CA LYS A 112 15.96 -4.84 -16.51
C LYS A 112 15.74 -3.55 -17.33
N PRO A 113 15.16 -2.47 -16.76
CA PRO A 113 15.01 -1.22 -17.49
C PRO A 113 16.38 -0.71 -17.93
N SER A 114 16.67 -0.80 -19.23
CA SER A 114 17.93 -0.29 -19.78
C SER A 114 17.80 1.22 -19.95
N LEU A 115 18.23 1.98 -18.94
CA LEU A 115 18.50 3.41 -19.12
C LEU A 115 19.73 3.54 -20.02
N GLY A 116 19.51 3.72 -21.32
CA GLY A 116 20.55 4.10 -22.28
C GLY A 116 21.02 2.98 -23.22
N LYS A 117 21.18 3.34 -24.48
CA LYS A 117 21.65 2.49 -25.58
C LYS A 117 23.04 1.91 -25.29
N LYS A 118 23.08 0.65 -24.87
CA LYS A 118 24.05 -0.39 -25.26
C LYS A 118 23.44 -1.74 -24.88
N VAL A 119 22.70 -2.30 -25.81
CA VAL A 119 22.13 -3.65 -25.74
C VAL A 119 23.30 -4.62 -25.76
N LEU A 120 23.52 -5.35 -24.66
CA LEU A 120 24.15 -6.69 -24.66
C LEU A 120 24.23 -7.33 -23.27
N ASP A 121 23.85 -6.64 -22.18
CA ASP A 121 23.87 -7.24 -20.83
C ASP A 121 22.51 -7.10 -20.10
N ALA A 122 21.44 -7.45 -20.82
CA ALA A 122 20.09 -7.43 -20.27
C ALA A 122 19.88 -8.63 -19.33
N GLY A 123 20.33 -8.51 -18.09
CA GLY A 123 19.96 -9.42 -17.01
C GLY A 123 18.44 -9.38 -16.78
N LEU A 124 17.84 -10.53 -16.52
CA LEU A 124 16.42 -10.68 -16.21
C LEU A 124 16.22 -10.61 -14.70
N LYS A 125 15.20 -9.87 -14.24
CA LYS A 125 14.86 -9.74 -12.81
C LYS A 125 13.59 -10.52 -12.50
N VAL A 126 13.58 -11.24 -11.38
CA VAL A 126 12.35 -11.83 -10.86
C VAL A 126 11.56 -10.73 -10.15
N MET A 127 10.33 -10.53 -10.58
CA MET A 127 9.38 -9.57 -10.03
C MET A 127 8.27 -10.32 -9.30
N VAL A 128 7.70 -9.69 -8.28
CA VAL A 128 6.52 -10.16 -7.55
C VAL A 128 5.44 -9.10 -7.67
N GLN A 129 4.25 -9.51 -8.12
CA GLN A 129 3.06 -8.66 -8.13
C GLN A 129 2.35 -8.79 -6.79
N GLY A 130 1.86 -7.69 -6.24
CA GLY A 130 0.98 -7.68 -5.08
C GLY A 130 -0.21 -6.77 -5.30
N THR A 131 -1.28 -7.04 -4.56
CA THR A 131 -2.46 -6.19 -4.49
C THR A 131 -2.71 -5.80 -3.04
N LEU A 132 -3.04 -4.53 -2.82
CA LEU A 132 -3.39 -3.97 -1.52
C LEU A 132 -4.69 -3.19 -1.69
N SER A 133 -5.70 -3.50 -0.88
CA SER A 133 -6.95 -2.74 -0.83
C SER A 133 -7.22 -2.31 0.60
N TYR A 134 -7.81 -1.14 0.79
CA TYR A 134 -8.10 -0.61 2.12
C TYR A 134 -9.53 -0.99 2.51
N LEU A 135 -9.66 -1.92 3.46
CA LEU A 135 -10.98 -2.46 3.81
C LEU A 135 -11.67 -1.68 4.92
N ASN A 136 -12.98 -1.90 5.00
CA ASN A 136 -13.91 -1.34 5.96
C ASN A 136 -13.50 -1.58 7.43
N GLY A 137 -14.13 -0.85 8.36
CA GLY A 137 -14.02 -1.02 9.82
C GLY A 137 -14.33 -2.43 10.35
N ASP A 138 -14.34 -2.58 11.69
CA ASP A 138 -14.26 -3.85 12.45
C ASP A 138 -14.87 -5.09 11.74
N PHE A 139 -14.07 -6.14 11.62
CA PHE A 139 -14.39 -7.40 10.92
C PHE A 139 -15.53 -8.23 11.50
N GLN A 140 -16.28 -7.72 12.47
CA GLN A 140 -17.41 -8.44 13.05
C GLN A 140 -18.63 -8.50 12.12
N ASP A 141 -18.62 -7.71 11.03
CA ASP A 141 -19.72 -7.64 10.06
C ASP A 141 -19.40 -8.34 8.71
N LEU A 142 -18.37 -9.20 8.66
CA LEU A 142 -17.99 -10.02 7.48
C LEU A 142 -18.39 -11.49 7.65
#